data_AF-A0A1D9LC17-F1
#
_entry.id   AF-A0A1D9LC17-F1
#
_cell.length_a   1.000
_cell.length_b   1.000
_cell.length_c   1.000
_cell.angle_alpha   90.00
_cell.angle_beta   90.00
_cell.angle_gamma   90.00
#
_symmetry.space_group_name_H-M   'P 1'
#
loop_
_entity.id
_entity.type
_entity.pdbx_description
1 polymer ?
#
loop_
_entity_poly.entity_id
_entity_poly.type
_entity_poly.pdbx_seq_one_letter_code
_entity_poly.pdbx_strand_id
1 'polypeptide(L)'
;MLRTMFSEIDVVIYQVVADWKDRTGLKLKHLADELGINPNSLRRKINRDKVSHCPARFSVAERARLYELTGDERLAPFLPREAANDYALAEAA
;
A
#
# COMPACT_ATOMS: atom_id res chain seq x y z
N MET A 1 29.45 0.44 -0.51
CA MET A 1 28.25 0.94 -1.21
C MET A 1 27.02 0.37 -0.51
N LEU A 2 26.37 1.13 0.37
CA LEU A 2 25.10 0.72 0.97
C LEU A 2 24.02 0.84 -0.10
N ARG A 3 23.68 -0.28 -0.75
CA ARG A 3 22.42 -0.42 -1.50
C ARG A 3 21.32 -0.18 -0.48
N THR A 4 20.69 0.99 -0.51
CA THR A 4 19.44 1.19 0.20
C THR A 4 18.37 0.34 -0.47
N MET A 5 18.25 -0.91 -0.01
CA MET A 5 17.28 -1.86 -0.54
C MET A 5 15.91 -1.51 0.03
N PHE A 6 15.01 -1.13 -0.87
CA PHE A 6 13.57 -1.20 -0.61
C PHE A 6 13.23 -2.62 -0.15
N SER A 7 12.37 -2.74 0.85
CA SER A 7 11.81 -4.05 1.19
C SER A 7 10.85 -4.50 0.09
N GLU A 8 10.65 -5.82 -0.04
CA GLU A 8 9.77 -6.38 -1.06
C GLU A 8 8.36 -5.76 -1.04
N ILE A 9 7.80 -5.57 0.16
CA ILE A 9 6.52 -4.89 0.36
C ILE A 9 6.51 -3.45 -0.17
N ASP A 10 7.62 -2.71 -0.06
CA ASP A 10 7.68 -1.33 -0.56
C ASP A 10 7.62 -1.29 -2.09
N VAL A 11 8.25 -2.26 -2.75
CA VAL A 11 8.21 -2.41 -4.21
C VAL A 11 6.81 -2.76 -4.67
N VAL A 12 6.16 -3.71 -3.99
CA VAL A 12 4.77 -4.10 -4.29
C VAL A 12 3.84 -2.90 -4.11
N ILE A 13 3.90 -2.18 -2.98
CA ILE A 13 3.08 -1.00 -2.76
C ILE A 13 3.29 0.05 -3.86
N TYR A 14 4.54 0.29 -4.26
CA TYR A 14 4.83 1.24 -5.34
C TYR A 14 4.15 0.82 -6.65
N GLN A 15 4.25 -0.45 -7.03
CA GLN A 15 3.62 -0.97 -8.25
C GLN A 15 2.11 -0.87 -8.19
N VAL A 16 1.48 -1.28 -7.08
CA VAL A 16 0.03 -1.21 -6.89
C VAL A 16 -0.48 0.22 -6.99
N VAL A 17 0.23 1.19 -6.40
CA VAL A 17 -0.14 2.61 -6.49
C VAL A 17 0.04 3.16 -7.90
N ALA A 18 1.09 2.75 -8.61
CA ALA A 18 1.31 3.13 -10.01
C ALA A 18 0.20 2.57 -10.92
N ASP A 19 -0.10 1.29 -10.79
CA ASP A 19 -1.11 0.61 -11.59
C ASP A 19 -2.52 1.16 -11.31
N TRP A 20 -2.84 1.46 -10.05
CA TRP A 20 -4.08 2.14 -9.68
C TRP A 20 -4.20 3.52 -10.33
N LYS A 21 -3.11 4.29 -10.34
CA LYS A 21 -3.09 5.63 -10.94
C LYS A 21 -3.31 5.55 -12.45
N ASP A 22 -2.65 4.60 -13.11
CA ASP A 22 -2.77 4.41 -14.56
C ASP A 22 -4.17 3.91 -14.95
N ARG A 23 -4.76 3.01 -14.14
CA ARG A 23 -6.14 2.50 -14.34
C ARG A 23 -7.21 3.57 -14.14
N THR A 24 -7.06 4.42 -13.13
CA THR A 24 -8.12 5.38 -12.74
C THR A 24 -7.94 6.76 -13.37
N GLY A 25 -6.72 7.12 -13.81
CA GLY A 25 -6.36 8.47 -14.21
C GLY A 25 -6.36 9.49 -13.06
N LEU A 26 -6.59 9.04 -11.82
CA LEU A 26 -6.68 9.91 -10.66
C LEU A 26 -5.30 10.31 -10.13
N LYS A 27 -5.24 11.45 -9.43
CA LYS A 27 -4.02 11.90 -8.75
C LYS A 27 -3.83 11.18 -7.42
N LEU A 28 -2.56 11.10 -6.97
CA LEU A 28 -2.18 10.50 -5.69
C LEU A 28 -2.93 11.10 -4.47
N LYS A 29 -3.35 12.37 -4.55
CA LYS A 29 -4.18 13.00 -3.52
C LYS A 29 -5.49 12.24 -3.30
N HIS A 30 -6.16 11.79 -4.37
CA HIS A 30 -7.41 11.06 -4.23
C HIS A 30 -7.21 9.73 -3.52
N LEU A 31 -6.13 9.01 -3.83
CA LEU A 31 -5.78 7.80 -3.10
C LEU A 31 -5.51 8.07 -1.61
N ALA A 32 -4.83 9.18 -1.31
CA ALA A 32 -4.59 9.58 0.07
C ALA A 32 -5.90 9.87 0.82
N ASP A 33 -6.83 10.56 0.17
CA ASP A 33 -8.16 10.87 0.72
C ASP A 33 -8.95 9.57 0.99
N GLU A 34 -8.95 8.60 0.06
CA GLU A 34 -9.60 7.28 0.21
C GLU A 34 -8.97 6.40 1.30
N LEU A 35 -7.64 6.49 1.45
CA LEU A 35 -6.89 5.81 2.51
C LEU A 35 -7.05 6.52 3.88
N GLY A 36 -7.60 7.73 3.92
CA GLY A 36 -7.69 8.54 5.14
C GLY A 36 -6.33 9.01 5.66
N ILE A 37 -5.32 9.15 4.78
CA ILE A 37 -3.95 9.55 5.14
C ILE A 37 -3.59 10.90 4.54
N ASN A 38 -2.68 11.63 5.18
CA ASN A 38 -2.18 12.87 4.62
C ASN A 38 -1.46 12.62 3.27
N PRO A 39 -1.73 13.39 2.19
CA PRO A 39 -1.09 13.20 0.88
C PRO A 39 0.44 13.26 0.90
N ASN A 40 1.03 14.11 1.75
CA ASN A 40 2.48 14.16 1.90
C ASN A 40 2.99 12.91 2.62
N SER A 41 2.25 12.39 3.60
CA SER A 41 2.58 11.11 4.25
C SER A 41 2.57 9.95 3.26
N LEU A 42 1.52 9.84 2.43
CA LEU A 42 1.45 8.84 1.34
C LEU A 42 2.65 8.97 0.41
N ARG A 43 2.95 10.19 -0.05
CA ARG A 43 4.10 10.47 -0.91
C ARG A 43 5.41 10.01 -0.27
N ARG A 44 5.63 10.25 1.02
CA ARG A 44 6.83 9.78 1.73
C ARG A 44 6.88 8.26 1.85
N LYS A 45 5.73 7.62 2.08
CA LYS A 45 5.60 6.17 2.21
C LYS A 45 5.81 5.41 0.89
N ILE A 46 5.58 6.02 -0.28
CA ILE A 46 5.80 5.37 -1.60
C ILE A 46 7.13 5.73 -2.26
N ASN A 47 7.78 6.84 -1.88
CA ASN A 47 8.97 7.37 -2.57
C ASN A 47 10.30 7.03 -1.88
N ARG A 48 11.40 7.53 -2.45
CA ARG A 48 12.79 7.38 -1.98
C ARG A 48 13.10 7.89 -0.57
N ASP A 49 12.14 8.48 0.15
CA ASP A 49 12.30 8.81 1.59
C ASP A 49 12.55 7.57 2.46
N LYS A 50 12.41 6.36 1.89
CA LYS A 50 12.83 5.08 2.49
C LYS A 50 14.34 4.99 2.80
N VAL A 51 15.14 5.88 2.24
CA VAL A 51 16.59 6.00 2.51
C VAL A 51 16.87 6.74 3.83
N SER A 52 15.86 7.40 4.41
CA SER A 52 15.96 8.04 5.73
C SER A 52 16.27 7.01 6.82
N HIS A 53 17.01 7.42 7.86
CA HIS A 53 17.19 6.67 9.10
C HIS A 53 15.86 6.25 9.76
N CYS A 54 14.79 7.01 9.52
CA CYS A 54 13.43 6.74 9.96
C CYS A 54 12.49 6.75 8.75
N PRO A 55 12.42 5.65 7.98
CA PRO A 55 11.61 5.58 6.78
C PRO A 55 10.12 5.47 7.14
N ALA A 56 9.28 6.26 6.46
CA ALA A 56 7.83 6.14 6.61
C ALA A 56 7.35 4.83 5.95
N ARG A 57 6.67 3.97 6.72
CA ARG A 57 6.12 2.69 6.24
C ARG A 57 4.60 2.70 6.28
N PHE A 58 4.00 1.88 5.43
CA PHE A 58 2.58 1.61 5.54
C PHE A 58 2.32 0.79 6.80
N SER A 59 1.35 1.22 7.60
CA SER A 59 0.82 0.42 8.70
C SER A 59 0.05 -0.79 8.15
N VAL A 60 -0.28 -1.74 9.01
CA VAL A 60 -1.08 -2.91 8.63
C VAL A 60 -2.46 -2.48 8.12
N ALA A 61 -3.12 -1.55 8.82
CA ALA A 61 -4.43 -1.03 8.43
C ALA A 61 -4.37 -0.28 7.09
N GLU A 62 -3.33 0.51 6.85
CA GLU A 62 -3.16 1.21 5.56
C GLU A 62 -2.93 0.22 4.40
N ARG A 63 -2.24 -0.91 4.64
CA ARG A 63 -2.09 -1.97 3.63
C ARG A 63 -3.40 -2.68 3.35
N ALA A 64 -4.16 -3.04 4.38
CA ALA A 64 -5.48 -3.64 4.23
C ALA A 64 -6.42 -2.71 3.46
N ARG A 65 -6.43 -1.42 3.78
CA ARG A 65 -7.24 -0.43 3.06
C ARG A 65 -6.79 -0.26 1.61
N LEU A 66 -5.48 -0.26 1.36
CA LEU A 66 -4.96 -0.22 -0.02
C LEU A 66 -5.40 -1.45 -0.81
N TYR A 67 -5.39 -2.63 -0.20
CA TYR A 67 -5.90 -3.86 -0.80
C TYR A 67 -7.40 -3.74 -1.13
N GLU A 68 -8.24 -3.29 -0.20
CA GLU A 68 -9.67 -3.08 -0.44
C GLU A 68 -9.96 -2.12 -1.60
N LEU A 69 -9.20 -1.02 -1.69
CA LEU A 69 -9.40 -0.01 -2.73
C LEU A 69 -8.91 -0.46 -4.11
N THR A 70 -7.86 -1.26 -4.15
CA THR A 70 -7.19 -1.63 -5.39
C THR A 70 -7.62 -3.00 -5.91
N GLY A 71 -8.01 -3.91 -5.02
CA GLY A 71 -8.27 -5.32 -5.30
C GLY A 71 -7.00 -6.08 -5.70
N ASP A 72 -5.82 -5.60 -5.31
CA ASP A 72 -4.56 -6.13 -5.83
C ASP A 72 -3.99 -7.27 -4.98
N GLU A 73 -4.09 -8.49 -5.52
CA GLU A 73 -3.63 -9.74 -4.88
C GLU A 73 -2.16 -9.75 -4.48
N ARG A 74 -1.31 -8.89 -5.09
CA ARG A 74 0.10 -8.79 -4.68
C ARG A 74 0.26 -8.32 -3.24
N LEU A 75 -0.75 -7.64 -2.68
CA LEU A 75 -0.75 -7.21 -1.27
C LEU A 75 -1.16 -8.32 -0.30
N ALA A 76 -1.88 -9.35 -0.74
CA ALA A 76 -2.45 -10.38 0.11
C ALA A 76 -1.41 -11.07 1.05
N PRO A 77 -0.19 -11.43 0.59
CA PRO A 77 0.83 -12.03 1.46
C PRO A 77 1.30 -11.12 2.62
N PHE A 78 1.04 -9.82 2.53
CA PHE A 78 1.50 -8.81 3.49
C PHE A 78 0.38 -8.26 4.39
N LEU A 79 -0.82 -8.84 4.26
CA LEU A 79 -1.94 -8.64 5.17
C LEU A 79 -1.80 -9.58 6.38
N PRO A 80 -2.33 -9.21 7.56
CA PRO A 80 -2.33 -10.10 8.71
C PRO A 80 -3.22 -11.32 8.38
N ARG A 81 -2.80 -12.52 8.81
CA ARG A 81 -3.52 -13.79 8.55
C ARG A 81 -5.01 -13.75 8.95
N GLU A 82 -5.38 -12.90 9.90
CA GLU A 82 -6.78 -12.70 10.32
C GLU A 82 -7.61 -11.94 9.25
N ALA A 83 -7.03 -10.94 8.57
CA ALA A 83 -7.69 -10.24 7.47
C ALA A 83 -7.83 -11.09 6.19
N ALA A 84 -6.99 -12.12 6.03
CA ALA A 84 -7.12 -13.07 4.93
C ALA A 84 -8.27 -14.08 5.13
N ASN A 85 -8.66 -14.34 6.39
CA ASN A 85 -9.75 -15.28 6.72
C ASN A 85 -11.13 -14.61 6.73
N ASP A 86 -11.24 -13.34 7.11
CA ASP A 86 -12.53 -12.63 7.11
C ASP A 86 -13.07 -12.37 5.70
N TYR A 87 -12.19 -12.23 4.70
CA TYR A 87 -12.60 -12.09 3.29
C TYR A 87 -13.06 -13.42 2.66
N ALA A 88 -12.49 -14.55 3.07
CA ALA A 88 -12.90 -15.88 2.59
C ALA A 88 -14.26 -16.33 3.16
N LEU A 89 -14.70 -15.75 4.28
CA LEU A 89 -16.00 -16.04 4.90
C LEU A 89 -17.13 -15.17 4.37
N ALA A 90 -16.83 -14.01 3.79
CA ALA A 90 -17.84 -13.11 3.22
C ALA A 90 -18.46 -13.60 1.90
N GLU A 91 -17.80 -14.49 1.16
CA GLU A 91 -18.38 -15.17 -0.03
C GLU A 91 -19.08 -16.50 0.30
N ALA A 92 -19.02 -16.97 1.55
CA ALA A 92 -19.61 -18.24 1.99
C ALA A 92 -20.87 -18.07 2.86
N ALA A 93 -21.37 -16.84 3.05
CA ALA A 93 -22.52 -16.50 3.89
C ALA A 93 -23.73 -16.03 3.06
#